data_AF-A0A0S9PIM5-F1
#
_entry.id   AF-A0A0S9PIM5-F1
#
_cell.length_a   1.000
_cell.length_b   1.000
_cell.length_c   1.000
_cell.angle_alpha   90.00
_cell.angle_beta   90.00
_cell.angle_gamma   90.00
#
_symmetry.space_group_name_H-M   'P 1'
#
loop_
_entity.id
_entity.type
_entity.pdbx_description
1 polymer ?
#
loop_
_entity_poly.entity_id
_entity_poly.type
_entity_poly.pdbx_seq_one_letter_code
_entity_poly.pdbx_strand_id
1 'polypeptide(L)'
;MRLLLDTHVVLWAATDSPRLTPRARALLESSENALVVSAATHWEISIKNSLARPDFDVDVEALRSGLQANGYVDLPITAAHAAVLAGLPDLHRDPFDRMLVAQALSEGFTLVTSDDRILDYPVSTIRV
;
A
#
# COMPACT_ATOMS: atom_id res chain seq x y z
N MET A 1 -4.43 -11.76 -9.81
CA MET A 1 -3.68 -10.56 -10.28
C MET A 1 -2.67 -10.11 -9.23
N ARG A 2 -1.87 -9.05 -9.42
CA ARG A 2 -1.03 -8.50 -8.34
C ARG A 2 -1.67 -7.23 -7.79
N LEU A 3 -1.90 -7.21 -6.49
CA LEU A 3 -2.58 -6.13 -5.77
C LEU A 3 -1.54 -5.41 -4.92
N LEU A 4 -1.23 -4.16 -5.27
CA LEU A 4 -0.42 -3.30 -4.41
C LEU A 4 -1.35 -2.68 -3.37
N LEU A 5 -1.07 -2.91 -2.10
CA LEU A 5 -1.91 -2.42 -1.01
C LEU A 5 -1.39 -1.07 -0.49
N ASP A 6 -2.30 -0.11 -0.36
CA ASP A 6 -2.07 1.13 0.36
C ASP A 6 -1.84 0.87 1.87
N THR A 7 -1.11 1.76 2.53
CA THR A 7 -0.75 1.70 3.95
C THR A 7 -1.95 1.47 4.86
N HIS A 8 -3.08 2.16 4.64
CA HIS A 8 -4.29 1.93 5.46
C HIS A 8 -4.84 0.51 5.29
N VAL A 9 -4.82 -0.01 4.06
CA VAL A 9 -5.32 -1.36 3.74
C VAL A 9 -4.43 -2.42 4.40
N VAL A 10 -3.10 -2.22 4.36
CA VAL A 10 -2.13 -3.08 5.04
C VAL A 10 -2.38 -3.13 6.55
N LEU A 11 -2.53 -1.96 7.19
CA LEU A 11 -2.79 -1.90 8.63
C LEU A 11 -4.13 -2.56 8.98
N TRP A 12 -5.19 -2.30 8.20
CA TRP A 12 -6.49 -2.93 8.43
C TRP A 12 -6.45 -4.45 8.26
N ALA A 13 -5.70 -4.95 7.28
CA ALA A 13 -5.55 -6.38 7.05
C ALA A 13 -4.79 -7.03 8.21
N ALA A 14 -3.73 -6.39 8.69
CA ALA A 14 -2.93 -6.89 9.81
C ALA A 14 -3.68 -6.91 11.15
N THR A 15 -4.65 -6.00 11.34
CA THR A 15 -5.42 -5.89 12.59
C THR A 15 -6.85 -6.44 12.50
N ASP A 16 -7.19 -7.16 11.43
CA ASP A 16 -8.56 -7.63 11.14
C ASP A 16 -9.63 -6.53 11.31
N SER A 17 -9.33 -5.33 10.80
CA SER A 17 -10.16 -4.15 11.04
C SER A 17 -11.55 -4.29 10.39
N PRO A 18 -12.64 -3.86 11.07
CA PRO A 18 -13.98 -3.83 10.47
C PRO A 18 -14.10 -2.81 9.33
N ARG A 19 -13.11 -1.94 9.13
CA ARG A 19 -13.04 -0.99 8.01
C ARG A 19 -12.76 -1.68 6.67
N LEU A 20 -12.21 -2.89 6.67
CA LEU A 20 -12.12 -3.71 5.47
C LEU A 20 -13.50 -4.20 5.07
N THR A 21 -14.02 -3.65 3.97
CA THR A 21 -15.30 -4.06 3.41
C THR A 21 -15.30 -5.55 3.03
N PRO A 22 -16.47 -6.23 2.99
CA PRO A 22 -16.53 -7.64 2.60
C PRO A 22 -15.92 -7.92 1.22
N ARG A 23 -16.04 -6.96 0.30
CA ARG A 23 -15.42 -7.03 -1.03
C ARG A 23 -13.89 -6.98 -0.93
N ALA A 24 -13.33 -6.09 -0.11
CA ALA A 24 -11.90 -6.00 0.12
C ALA A 24 -11.36 -7.30 0.71
N ARG A 25 -12.03 -7.85 1.72
CA ARG A 25 -11.67 -9.14 2.35
C ARG A 25 -11.63 -10.26 1.32
N ALA A 26 -12.68 -10.41 0.52
CA ALA A 26 -12.73 -11.42 -0.53
C ALA A 26 -11.58 -11.28 -1.57
N LEU A 27 -11.12 -10.05 -1.85
CA LEU A 27 -9.97 -9.82 -2.72
C LEU A 27 -8.65 -10.24 -2.07
N LEU A 28 -8.47 -9.94 -0.78
CA LEU A 28 -7.27 -10.30 -0.01
C LEU A 28 -7.19 -11.80 0.28
N GLU A 29 -8.32 -12.46 0.50
CA GLU A 29 -8.38 -13.90 0.82
C GLU A 29 -8.33 -14.79 -0.43
N SER A 30 -8.50 -14.22 -1.63
CA SER A 30 -8.45 -14.99 -2.88
C SER A 30 -7.02 -15.39 -3.23
N SER A 31 -6.79 -16.71 -3.36
CA SER A 31 -5.51 -17.28 -3.80
C SER A 31 -5.14 -16.96 -5.25
N GLU A 32 -6.07 -16.40 -6.03
CA GLU A 32 -5.79 -15.91 -7.38
C GLU A 32 -5.04 -14.56 -7.37
N ASN A 33 -4.94 -13.92 -6.20
CA ASN A 33 -4.31 -12.62 -6.01
C ASN A 33 -2.98 -12.75 -5.25
N ALA A 34 -1.93 -12.18 -5.82
CA ALA A 34 -0.69 -11.93 -5.10
C ALA A 34 -0.80 -10.57 -4.41
N LEU A 35 -0.68 -10.57 -3.08
CA LEU A 35 -0.73 -9.36 -2.27
C LEU A 35 0.68 -8.78 -2.16
N VAL A 36 0.83 -7.51 -2.53
CA VAL A 36 2.10 -6.83 -2.63
C VAL A 36 2.09 -5.63 -1.68
N VAL A 37 3.17 -5.47 -0.92
CA VAL A 37 3.35 -4.36 0.03
C VAL A 37 4.61 -3.60 -0.35
N SER A 38 4.49 -2.29 -0.56
CA SER A 38 5.63 -1.46 -0.90
C SER A 38 6.56 -1.22 0.28
N ALA A 39 7.86 -1.12 0.02
CA ALA A 39 8.80 -0.53 0.96
C ALA A 39 8.41 0.91 1.38
N ALA A 40 7.66 1.66 0.55
CA ALA A 40 7.13 2.99 0.90
C ALA A 40 6.13 2.93 2.05
N THR A 41 5.29 1.89 2.11
CA THR A 41 4.35 1.67 3.21
C THR A 41 5.08 1.43 4.52
N HIS A 42 6.09 0.54 4.53
CA HIS A 42 6.92 0.31 5.71
C HIS A 42 7.67 1.58 6.13
N TRP A 43 8.15 2.36 5.16
CA TRP A 43 8.82 3.64 5.38
C TRP A 43 7.88 4.68 6.03
N GLU A 44 6.66 4.81 5.53
CA GLU A 44 5.64 5.70 6.09
C GLU A 44 5.29 5.33 7.53
N ILE A 45 5.02 4.04 7.79
CA ILE A 45 4.67 3.53 9.13
C ILE A 45 5.83 3.81 10.10
N SER A 46 7.08 3.56 9.67
CA SER A 46 8.28 3.82 10.49
C SER A 46 8.40 5.28 10.90
N ILE A 47 8.15 6.21 9.96
CA ILE A 47 8.14 7.65 10.26
C ILE A 47 7.01 7.98 11.23
N LYS A 48 5.78 7.51 10.99
CA LYS A 48 4.63 7.77 11.87
C LYS A 48 4.88 7.26 13.29
N ASN A 49 5.49 6.09 13.44
CA ASN A 49 5.86 5.52 14.73
C ASN A 49 6.93 6.39 15.44
N SER A 50 7.94 6.87 14.71
CA SER A 50 8.98 7.74 15.26
C SER A 50 8.48 9.10 15.77
N LEU A 51 7.34 9.57 15.25
CA LEU A 51 6.69 10.81 15.70
C LEU A 51 5.95 10.64 17.03
N ALA A 52 5.98 9.44 17.64
CA ALA A 52 5.45 9.11 18.96
C ALA A 52 4.02 9.63 19.19
N ARG A 53 3.17 9.49 18.17
CA ARG A 53 1.77 9.86 18.32
C ARG A 53 1.12 8.90 19.31
N PRO A 54 0.37 9.39 20.33
CA PRO A 54 -0.18 8.54 21.39
C PRO A 54 -1.08 7.41 20.90
N ASP A 55 -1.64 7.56 19.70
CA ASP A 55 -2.59 6.68 19.04
C ASP A 55 -1.96 5.79 17.95
N PHE A 56 -0.63 5.79 17.80
CA PHE A 56 0.06 5.01 16.76
C PHE A 56 1.33 4.34 17.31
N ASP A 57 1.19 3.08 17.69
CA ASP A 57 2.28 2.20 18.15
C ASP A 57 2.27 0.93 17.31
N VAL A 58 3.14 0.90 16.29
CA VAL A 58 3.25 -0.24 15.36
C VAL A 58 4.71 -0.68 15.29
N ASP A 59 4.98 -1.90 15.73
CA ASP A 59 6.26 -2.56 15.45
C ASP A 59 6.30 -2.96 13.96
N VAL A 60 7.07 -2.20 13.19
CA VAL A 60 7.15 -2.35 11.73
C VAL A 60 7.78 -3.67 11.33
N GLU A 61 8.75 -4.18 12.09
CA GLU A 61 9.39 -5.46 11.74
C GLU A 61 8.49 -6.64 12.07
N ALA A 62 7.76 -6.57 13.20
CA ALA A 62 6.74 -7.55 13.53
C ALA A 62 5.60 -7.54 12.49
N LEU A 63 5.13 -6.35 12.08
CA LEU A 63 4.14 -6.21 11.01
C LEU A 63 4.63 -6.85 9.71
N ARG A 64 5.82 -6.48 9.24
CA ARG A 64 6.42 -7.00 8.01
C ARG A 64 6.56 -8.53 8.06
N SER A 65 7.10 -9.07 9.15
CA SER A 65 7.26 -10.51 9.34
C SER A 65 5.92 -11.24 9.35
N GLY A 66 4.90 -10.67 10.00
CA GLY A 66 3.54 -11.20 10.00
C GLY A 66 2.91 -11.22 8.60
N LEU A 67 3.07 -10.14 7.82
CA LEU A 67 2.59 -10.08 6.44
C LEU A 67 3.26 -11.15 5.57
N GLN A 68 4.58 -11.30 5.66
CA GLN A 68 5.31 -12.34 4.91
C GLN A 68 4.86 -13.75 5.28
N ALA A 69 4.62 -14.02 6.57
CA ALA A 69 4.10 -15.30 7.04
C ALA A 69 2.70 -15.60 6.49
N ASN A 70 1.93 -14.56 6.14
CA ASN A 70 0.60 -14.67 5.51
C ASN A 70 0.65 -14.57 3.97
N GLY A 71 1.83 -14.69 3.36
CA GLY A 71 1.98 -14.77 1.89
C GLY A 71 2.03 -13.43 1.15
N TYR A 72 2.12 -12.31 1.88
CA TYR A 72 2.33 -11.00 1.27
C TYR A 72 3.78 -10.86 0.79
N VAL A 73 3.97 -10.16 -0.32
CA VAL A 73 5.28 -9.99 -0.96
C VAL A 73 5.74 -8.55 -0.85
N ASP A 74 6.95 -8.32 -0.35
CA ASP A 74 7.55 -6.99 -0.32
C ASP A 74 7.97 -6.56 -1.75
N LEU A 75 7.66 -5.30 -2.09
CA LEU A 75 8.10 -4.64 -3.31
C LEU A 75 9.16 -3.59 -2.99
N PRO A 76 10.43 -3.80 -3.38
CA PRO A 76 11.47 -2.79 -3.21
C PRO A 76 11.19 -1.56 -4.10
N ILE A 77 11.60 -0.39 -3.61
CA ILE A 77 11.63 0.83 -4.43
C ILE A 77 12.92 0.84 -5.25
N THR A 78 12.79 1.07 -6.55
CA THR A 78 13.90 1.18 -7.49
C THR A 78 14.01 2.60 -8.04
N ALA A 79 15.15 2.93 -8.64
CA ALA A 79 15.32 4.20 -9.36
C ALA A 79 14.31 4.35 -10.52
N ALA A 80 13.89 3.25 -11.15
CA ALA A 80 12.88 3.27 -12.20
C ALA A 80 11.51 3.73 -11.65
N HIS A 81 11.12 3.26 -10.46
CA HIS A 81 9.91 3.73 -9.78
C HIS A 81 9.98 5.23 -9.49
N ALA A 82 11.12 5.71 -8.98
CA ALA A 82 11.31 7.12 -8.69
C ALA A 82 11.25 8.00 -9.96
N ALA A 83 11.75 7.52 -11.10
CA ALA A 83 11.71 8.27 -12.36
C ALA A 83 10.28 8.52 -12.87
N VAL A 84 9.33 7.61 -12.60
CA VAL A 84 7.91 7.76 -12.98
C VAL A 84 7.26 8.96 -12.30
N LEU A 85 7.72 9.36 -11.11
CA LEU A 85 7.18 10.51 -10.37
C LEU A 85 7.19 11.82 -11.16
N ALA A 86 8.17 11.99 -12.07
CA ALA A 86 8.32 13.18 -12.90
C ALA A 86 7.16 13.35 -13.90
N GLY A 87 6.51 12.25 -14.28
CA GLY A 87 5.36 12.25 -15.19
C GLY A 87 4.01 12.22 -14.49
N LEU A 88 3.96 12.09 -13.16
CA LEU A 88 2.70 12.03 -12.42
C LEU A 88 2.06 13.41 -12.30
N PRO A 89 0.73 13.53 -12.48
CA PRO A 89 0.02 14.77 -12.22
C PRO A 89 0.17 15.19 -10.75
N ASP A 90 0.07 16.48 -10.48
CA ASP A 90 0.18 17.03 -9.13
C ASP A 90 -1.15 16.93 -8.36
N LEU A 91 -1.58 15.70 -8.07
CA LEU A 91 -2.85 15.41 -7.40
C LEU A 91 -2.69 15.18 -5.89
N HIS A 92 -1.51 14.74 -5.45
CA HIS A 92 -1.16 14.56 -4.03
C HIS A 92 0.13 15.28 -3.68
N ARG A 93 0.21 15.73 -2.42
CA ARG A 93 1.44 16.23 -1.80
C ARG A 93 2.20 15.15 -1.03
N ASP A 94 1.55 14.04 -0.72
CA ASP A 94 2.16 12.96 0.04
C ASP A 94 3.14 12.17 -0.87
N PRO A 95 4.44 12.12 -0.52
CA PRO A 95 5.42 11.37 -1.32
C PRO A 95 5.19 9.85 -1.29
N PHE A 96 4.57 9.29 -0.23
CA PHE A 96 4.32 7.84 -0.12
C PHE A 96 3.23 7.41 -1.09
N ASP A 97 2.10 8.12 -1.12
CA ASP A 97 1.00 7.86 -2.06
C ASP A 97 1.47 7.98 -3.51
N ARG A 98 2.26 9.02 -3.81
CA ARG A 98 2.85 9.20 -5.14
C ARG A 98 3.79 8.05 -5.51
N MET A 99 4.55 7.52 -4.55
CA MET A 99 5.42 6.36 -4.79
C MET A 99 4.61 5.09 -5.04
N LEU A 100 3.51 4.85 -4.29
CA LEU A 100 2.62 3.72 -4.52
C LEU A 100 2.02 3.75 -5.93
N VAL A 101 1.55 4.92 -6.37
CA VAL A 101 1.06 5.13 -7.75
C VAL A 101 2.16 4.86 -8.76
N ALA A 102 3.37 5.40 -8.54
CA ALA A 102 4.51 5.19 -9.44
C ALA A 102 4.89 3.71 -9.57
N GLN A 103 4.88 2.96 -8.46
CA GLN A 103 5.15 1.52 -8.46
C GLN A 103 4.04 0.73 -9.15
N ALA A 104 2.77 1.04 -8.87
CA ALA A 104 1.66 0.39 -9.53
C ALA A 104 1.69 0.59 -11.06
N LEU A 105 2.03 1.80 -11.52
CA LEU A 105 2.23 2.08 -12.95
C LEU A 105 3.43 1.33 -13.53
N SER A 106 4.56 1.33 -12.84
CA SER A 106 5.80 0.70 -13.33
C SER A 106 5.66 -0.82 -13.47
N GLU A 107 4.97 -1.44 -12.52
CA GLU A 107 4.85 -2.90 -12.43
C GLU A 107 3.55 -3.43 -13.08
N GLY A 108 2.64 -2.55 -13.49
CA GLY A 108 1.32 -2.92 -13.99
C GLY A 108 0.42 -3.55 -12.93
N PHE A 109 0.56 -3.13 -11.66
CA PHE A 109 -0.24 -3.64 -10.55
C PHE A 109 -1.54 -2.84 -10.38
N THR A 110 -2.52 -3.46 -9.74
CA THR A 110 -3.74 -2.77 -9.31
C THR A 110 -3.55 -2.25 -7.89
N LEU A 111 -3.69 -0.94 -7.68
CA LEU A 111 -3.57 -0.29 -6.39
C LEU A 111 -4.89 -0.40 -5.62
N VAL A 112 -4.85 -1.02 -4.44
CA VAL A 112 -6.00 -1.17 -3.54
C VAL A 112 -5.89 -0.10 -2.47
N THR A 113 -6.86 0.81 -2.43
CA THR A 113 -6.80 2.01 -1.59
C THR A 113 -8.17 2.45 -1.09
N SER A 114 -8.17 3.20 0.01
CA SER A 114 -9.35 3.89 0.53
C SER A 114 -9.33 5.41 0.23
N ASP A 115 -8.26 5.93 -0.37
CA ASP A 115 -8.15 7.33 -0.76
C ASP A 115 -8.77 7.56 -2.14
N ASP A 116 -9.87 8.32 -2.17
CA ASP A 116 -10.59 8.66 -3.39
C ASP A 116 -9.74 9.48 -4.37
N ARG A 117 -8.77 10.25 -3.88
CA ARG A 117 -7.89 11.05 -4.75
C ARG A 117 -6.96 10.16 -5.57
N ILE A 118 -6.62 8.96 -5.09
CA ILE A 118 -5.75 8.04 -5.86
C ILE A 118 -6.47 7.58 -7.13
N LEU A 119 -7.80 7.53 -7.12
CA LEU A 119 -8.62 7.13 -8.27
C LEU A 119 -8.50 8.10 -9.46
N ASP A 120 -8.03 9.33 -9.23
CA ASP A 120 -7.82 10.34 -10.26
C ASP A 120 -6.47 10.19 -11.00
N TYR A 121 -5.59 9.29 -10.54
CA TYR A 121 -4.37 8.94 -11.26
C TYR A 121 -4.65 7.97 -12.41
N PRO A 122 -3.82 7.96 -13.47
CA PRO A 122 -3.99 7.06 -14.62
C PRO A 122 -3.49 5.63 -14.34
N VAL A 123 -3.88 5.04 -13.19
CA VAL A 123 -3.46 3.71 -12.73
C VAL A 123 -4.67 2.82 -12.46
N SER A 124 -4.49 1.50 -12.55
CA SER A 124 -5.55 0.55 -12.18
C SER A 124 -5.78 0.61 -10.66
N THR A 125 -7.02 0.84 -10.24
CA THR A 125 -7.37 0.98 -8.81
C THR A 125 -8.56 0.12 -8.41
N ILE A 126 -8.55 -0.36 -7.17
CA ILE A 126 -9.73 -0.89 -6.49
C ILE A 126 -9.93 -0.07 -5.21
N ARG A 127 -11.10 0.58 -5.12
CA ARG A 127 -11.54 1.28 -3.92
C ARG A 127 -12.06 0.29 -2.88
N VAL A 128 -11.61 0.41 -1.63
CA VAL A 128 -12.03 -0.45 -0.51
C VAL A 128 -12.69 0.29 0.63
#